data_AF-K1V0Z4-F1
#
_entry.id   AF-K1V0Z4-F1
#
_cell.length_a   1.000
_cell.length_b   1.000
_cell.length_c   1.000
_cell.angle_alpha   90.00
_cell.angle_beta   90.00
_cell.angle_gamma   90.00
#
_symmetry.space_group_name_H-M   'P 1'
#
loop_
_entity.id
_entity.type
_entity.pdbx_description
1 polymer ?
#
loop_
_entity_poly.entity_id
_entity_poly.type
_entity_poly.pdbx_seq_one_letter_code
_entity_poly.pdbx_strand_id
1 'polypeptide(L)'
;KKGHIYNVCLSGSLEVGSNEFNNSGNYSIQMTDGYDDDLCRELTRIKRDGTKIPYTNDQHSFNFNRMYDASNKDITLQLWFENSAYNTYLGGFRGTITITALD
;
A
#
# COMPACT_ATOMS: atom_id res chain seq x y z
N LYS A 1 -20.97 -2.89 3.25
CA LYS A 1 -22.26 -2.46 3.81
C LYS A 1 -22.39 -2.98 5.23
N LYS A 2 -23.22 -2.33 6.05
CA LYS A 2 -23.43 -2.76 7.44
C LYS A 2 -23.94 -4.20 7.50
N GLY A 3 -23.58 -4.93 8.56
CA GLY A 3 -24.04 -6.29 8.84
C GLY A 3 -23.12 -7.41 8.36
N HIS A 4 -21.89 -7.09 7.94
CA HIS A 4 -20.94 -8.06 7.41
C HIS A 4 -19.53 -7.83 7.96
N ILE A 5 -18.72 -8.89 7.99
CA ILE A 5 -17.26 -8.78 8.07
C ILE A 5 -16.73 -9.01 6.65
N TYR A 6 -15.86 -8.12 6.18
CA TYR A 6 -15.26 -8.23 4.86
C TYR A 6 -13.80 -8.65 4.97
N ASN A 7 -13.38 -9.60 4.15
CA ASN A 7 -11.96 -9.84 3.86
C ASN A 7 -11.60 -9.14 2.56
N VAL A 8 -10.64 -8.20 2.61
CA VAL A 8 -10.16 -7.49 1.42
C VAL A 8 -8.70 -7.89 1.16
N CYS A 9 -8.48 -8.45 -0.02
CA CYS A 9 -7.15 -8.80 -0.51
C CYS A 9 -6.76 -7.88 -1.68
N LEU A 10 -5.66 -7.16 -1.54
CA LEU A 10 -4.93 -6.54 -2.65
C LEU A 10 -3.69 -7.38 -2.96
N SER A 11 -3.49 -7.72 -4.23
CA SER A 11 -2.24 -8.35 -4.67
C SER A 11 -1.82 -7.85 -6.04
N GLY A 12 -0.52 -7.75 -6.30
CA GLY A 12 -0.02 -7.27 -7.58
C GLY A 12 1.41 -6.76 -7.52
N SER A 13 1.72 -5.78 -8.38
CA SER A 13 2.99 -5.06 -8.38
C SER A 13 2.80 -3.55 -8.32
N LEU A 14 3.74 -2.89 -7.64
CA LEU A 14 3.89 -1.45 -7.59
C LEU A 14 5.18 -1.07 -8.32
N GLU A 15 5.08 -0.15 -9.27
CA GLU A 15 6.23 0.48 -9.89
C GLU A 15 6.67 1.63 -8.99
N VAL A 16 7.85 1.52 -8.39
CA VAL A 16 8.40 2.51 -7.46
C VAL A 16 9.74 2.98 -7.99
N GLY A 17 9.94 4.29 -8.01
CA GLY A 17 11.19 4.88 -8.43
C GLY A 17 11.74 5.91 -7.46
N SER A 18 13.00 6.27 -7.66
CA SER A 18 13.67 7.35 -6.92
C SER A 18 14.16 8.40 -7.91
N ASN A 19 13.93 9.66 -7.55
CA ASN A 19 14.42 10.82 -8.29
C ASN A 19 15.71 11.39 -7.67
N GLU A 20 16.34 10.67 -6.74
CA GLU A 20 17.49 11.19 -6.01
C GLU A 20 18.79 11.01 -6.80
N PHE A 21 19.49 12.13 -7.05
CA PHE A 21 20.68 12.15 -7.91
C PHE A 21 21.95 11.65 -7.19
N ASN A 22 21.97 11.71 -5.86
CA ASN A 22 23.14 11.45 -5.02
C ASN A 22 23.10 10.08 -4.30
N ASN A 23 22.19 9.18 -4.70
CA ASN A 23 22.12 7.81 -4.19
C ASN A 23 22.03 7.71 -2.65
N SER A 24 21.28 8.61 -2.01
CA SER A 24 21.04 8.69 -0.55
C SER A 24 19.59 8.37 -0.12
N GLY A 25 18.73 7.93 -1.04
CA GLY A 25 17.31 7.67 -0.79
C GLY A 25 16.99 6.24 -0.31
N ASN A 26 15.90 6.12 0.47
CA ASN A 26 15.18 4.88 0.68
C ASN A 26 13.88 4.95 -0.14
N TYR A 27 13.47 3.85 -0.79
CA TYR A 27 12.06 3.74 -1.20
C TYR A 27 11.21 3.66 0.06
N SER A 28 10.17 4.46 0.10
CA SER A 28 9.13 4.30 1.10
C SER A 28 7.79 4.64 0.49
N ILE A 29 7.12 3.60 0.00
CA ILE A 29 5.71 3.64 -0.37
C ILE A 29 4.94 2.88 0.71
N GLN A 30 3.83 3.46 1.14
CA GLN A 30 2.91 2.84 2.07
C GLN A 30 1.48 3.17 1.64
N MET A 31 0.51 2.42 2.16
CA MET A 31 -0.90 2.57 1.81
C MET A 31 -1.71 3.05 3.03
N THR A 32 -2.75 3.84 2.78
CA THR A 32 -3.82 4.14 3.73
C THR A 32 -5.11 3.48 3.28
N ASP A 33 -6.03 3.20 4.20
CA ASP A 33 -7.32 2.57 3.89
C ASP A 33 -8.54 3.36 4.40
N GLY A 34 -8.32 4.43 5.15
CA GLY A 34 -9.37 5.26 5.78
C GLY A 34 -10.09 4.56 6.94
N TYR A 35 -9.67 3.36 7.31
CA TYR A 35 -10.23 2.58 8.43
C TYR A 35 -9.30 2.65 9.64
N ASP A 36 -8.02 2.35 9.42
CA ASP A 36 -6.94 2.49 10.40
C ASP A 36 -5.64 2.58 9.62
N ASP A 37 -5.32 3.83 9.29
CA ASP A 37 -4.23 4.19 8.40
C ASP A 37 -2.86 3.87 9.01
N ASP A 38 -2.72 3.93 10.34
CA ASP A 38 -1.44 3.67 10.99
C ASP A 38 -1.06 2.19 10.85
N LEU A 39 -2.01 1.28 11.12
CA LEU A 39 -1.79 -0.15 10.87
C LEU A 39 -1.65 -0.43 9.37
N CYS A 40 -2.45 0.21 8.52
CA CYS A 40 -2.38 0.01 7.07
C CYS A 40 -0.98 0.38 6.54
N ARG A 41 -0.44 1.54 6.96
CA ARG A 41 0.91 1.98 6.61
C ARG A 41 1.95 0.99 7.10
N GLU A 42 1.85 0.52 8.33
CA GLU A 42 2.80 -0.43 8.91
C GLU A 42 2.86 -1.73 8.09
N LEU A 43 1.71 -2.30 7.77
CA LEU A 43 1.60 -3.56 7.05
C LEU A 43 1.98 -3.47 5.57
N THR A 44 1.83 -2.31 4.96
CA THR A 44 2.02 -2.10 3.52
C THR A 44 3.31 -1.39 3.16
N ARG A 45 4.10 -0.98 4.15
CA ARG A 45 5.35 -0.26 3.92
C ARG A 45 6.34 -1.11 3.13
N ILE A 46 6.61 -0.66 1.91
CA ILE A 46 7.73 -1.15 1.11
C ILE A 46 8.91 -0.24 1.43
N LYS A 47 9.78 -0.72 2.32
CA LYS A 47 11.05 -0.06 2.64
C LYS A 47 12.21 -0.87 2.11
N ARG A 48 13.14 -0.22 1.40
CA ARG A 48 14.47 -0.79 1.15
C ARG A 48 15.44 -0.21 2.18
N ASP A 49 16.13 -1.06 2.93
CA ASP A 49 17.08 -0.62 3.95
C ASP A 49 18.36 -0.10 3.30
N GLY A 50 18.53 1.23 3.28
CA GLY A 50 19.81 1.96 3.19
C GLY A 50 20.71 1.65 1.97
N THR A 51 20.26 0.77 1.10
CA THR A 51 21.03 0.22 -0.01
C THR A 51 20.78 1.10 -1.22
N LYS A 52 21.83 1.79 -1.63
CA LYS A 52 21.87 2.75 -2.73
C LYS A 52 21.29 2.15 -4.00
N ILE A 53 20.42 2.90 -4.66
CA ILE A 53 19.85 2.54 -5.95
C ILE A 53 19.96 3.79 -6.83
N PRO A 54 20.55 3.69 -8.04
CA PRO A 54 20.51 4.77 -9.00
C PRO A 54 19.06 5.08 -9.42
N TYR A 55 18.86 6.13 -10.21
CA TYR A 55 17.58 6.38 -10.88
C TYR A 55 17.07 5.10 -11.56
N THR A 56 16.00 4.53 -11.02
CA THR A 56 15.48 3.21 -11.36
C THR A 56 13.97 3.21 -11.15
N ASN A 57 13.27 2.40 -11.96
CA ASN A 57 11.87 2.04 -11.75
C ASN A 57 11.84 0.55 -11.42
N ASP A 58 11.74 0.23 -10.14
CA ASP A 58 11.69 -1.14 -9.64
C ASP A 58 10.24 -1.60 -9.49
N GLN A 59 9.98 -2.85 -9.85
CA GLN A 59 8.68 -3.49 -9.62
C GLN A 59 8.71 -4.25 -8.30
N HIS A 60 7.91 -3.82 -7.35
CA HIS A 60 7.76 -4.46 -6.05
C HIS A 60 6.48 -5.28 -6.02
N SER A 61 6.59 -6.56 -5.63
CA SER A 61 5.41 -7.35 -5.32
C SER A 61 4.69 -6.75 -4.11
N PHE A 62 3.38 -6.64 -4.21
CA PHE A 62 2.51 -6.10 -3.18
C PHE A 62 1.46 -7.14 -2.82
N ASN A 63 1.32 -7.44 -1.53
CA ASN A 63 0.26 -8.27 -1.00
C ASN A 63 -0.24 -7.66 0.30
N PHE A 64 -1.53 -7.39 0.37
CA PHE A 64 -2.21 -6.85 1.52
C PHE A 64 -3.50 -7.63 1.72
N ASN A 65 -3.73 -8.11 2.94
CA ASN A 65 -4.94 -8.82 3.31
C ASN A 65 -5.38 -8.35 4.69
N ARG A 66 -6.62 -7.88 4.79
CA ARG A 66 -7.17 -7.36 6.04
C ARG A 66 -8.66 -7.65 6.15
N MET A 67 -9.08 -7.97 7.38
CA MET A 67 -10.50 -8.04 7.74
C MET A 67 -11.00 -6.66 8.19
N TYR A 68 -12.19 -6.31 7.73
CA TYR A 68 -12.88 -5.07 8.06
C TYR A 68 -14.24 -5.37 8.68
N ASP A 69 -14.48 -4.84 9.87
CA ASP A 69 -15.72 -5.03 10.60
C ASP A 69 -16.72 -3.93 10.24
N ALA A 70 -17.72 -4.29 9.43
CA ALA A 70 -18.86 -3.45 9.11
C ALA A 70 -20.12 -3.91 9.85
N SER A 71 -20.03 -4.66 10.95
CA SER A 71 -21.21 -5.25 11.60
C SER A 71 -22.25 -4.19 12.00
N ASN A 72 -21.79 -3.04 12.52
CA ASN A 72 -22.66 -2.02 13.11
C ASN A 72 -22.87 -0.76 12.26
N LYS A 73 -22.05 -0.52 11.25
CA LYS A 73 -22.13 0.67 10.38
C LYS A 73 -21.55 0.38 9.01
N ASP A 74 -21.98 1.16 8.02
CA ASP A 74 -21.30 1.18 6.74
C ASP A 74 -19.85 1.66 6.93
N ILE A 75 -18.95 1.04 6.18
CA ILE A 75 -17.54 1.43 6.10
C ILE A 75 -17.25 1.88 4.66
N THR A 76 -16.41 2.89 4.54
CA THR A 76 -15.85 3.34 3.26
C THR A 76 -14.37 3.10 3.34
N LEU A 77 -13.84 2.28 2.44
CA LEU A 77 -12.41 2.08 2.29
C LEU A 77 -11.89 3.02 1.22
N GLN A 78 -10.80 3.73 1.52
CA GLN A 78 -10.12 4.60 0.60
C GLN A 78 -8.67 4.16 0.49
N LEU A 79 -8.35 3.36 -0.52
CA LEU A 79 -7.03 2.81 -0.72
C LEU A 79 -6.15 3.83 -1.44
N TRP A 80 -5.24 4.49 -0.70
CA TRP A 80 -4.30 5.45 -1.28
C TRP A 80 -2.87 4.99 -1.05
N PHE A 81 -2.06 5.05 -2.10
CA PHE A 81 -0.61 4.92 -1.96
C PHE A 81 0.00 6.30 -1.73
N GLU A 82 0.84 6.42 -0.71
CA GLU A 82 1.53 7.64 -0.35
C GLU A 82 3.05 7.40 -0.26
N ASN A 83 3.80 8.45 -0.60
CA ASN A 83 5.24 8.48 -0.41
C ASN A 83 5.53 8.87 1.03
N SER A 84 6.24 8.04 1.78
CA SER A 84 6.67 8.38 3.14
C SER A 84 8.00 9.16 3.16
N ALA A 85 8.65 9.35 2.00
CA ALA A 85 9.89 10.11 1.84
C ALA A 85 9.88 10.93 0.54
N TYR A 86 10.46 12.13 0.56
CA TYR A 86 10.44 13.10 -0.55
C TYR A 86 11.06 12.61 -1.86
N ASN A 87 11.90 11.58 -1.80
CA ASN A 87 12.73 11.15 -2.93
C ASN A 87 12.26 9.82 -3.55
N THR A 88 11.00 9.45 -3.30
CA THR A 88 10.31 8.29 -3.89
C THR A 88 9.12 8.79 -4.70
N TYR A 89 8.85 8.15 -5.85
CA TYR A 89 7.60 8.33 -6.57
C TYR A 89 6.98 6.97 -6.93
N LEU A 90 5.65 6.96 -6.99
CA LEU A 90 4.87 5.84 -7.52
C LEU A 90 4.67 6.03 -9.03
N GLY A 91 5.18 5.10 -9.82
CA GLY A 91 4.99 5.06 -11.28
C GLY A 91 3.67 4.40 -11.69
N GLY A 92 3.19 3.44 -10.91
CA GLY A 92 1.94 2.74 -11.21
C GLY A 92 1.65 1.58 -10.26
N PHE A 93 0.41 1.10 -10.34
CA PHE A 93 -0.05 -0.12 -9.67
C PHE A 93 -0.72 -1.02 -10.70
N ARG A 94 -0.37 -2.31 -10.68
CA ARG A 94 -1.07 -3.34 -11.42
C ARG A 94 -1.39 -4.51 -10.50
N GLY A 95 -2.67 -4.79 -10.31
CA GLY A 95 -3.06 -5.85 -9.40
C GLY A 95 -4.54 -6.16 -9.42
N THR A 96 -4.92 -7.02 -8.49
CA THR A 96 -6.31 -7.43 -8.26
C THR A 96 -6.72 -7.01 -6.86
N ILE A 97 -7.97 -6.53 -6.76
CA ILE A 97 -8.66 -6.27 -5.51
C ILE A 97 -9.77 -7.31 -5.41
N THR A 98 -9.73 -8.13 -4.36
CA THR A 98 -10.80 -9.09 -4.05
C THR A 98 -11.44 -8.71 -2.74
N ILE A 99 -12.77 -8.57 -2.74
CA ILE A 99 -13.57 -8.25 -1.55
C ILE A 99 -14.53 -9.42 -1.33
N THR A 100 -14.43 -10.08 -0.18
CA THR A 100 -15.27 -11.22 0.19
C THR A 100 -16.02 -10.87 1.46
N ALA A 101 -17.34 -11.03 1.47
CA ALA A 101 -18.12 -10.99 2.71
C ALA A 101 -18.04 -12.38 3.37
N LEU A 102 -17.78 -12.43 4.69
CA LEU A 102 -17.52 -13.66 5.44
C LEU A 102 -18.73 -14.16 6.26
N ASP A 103 -19.89 -13.54 6.06
CA ASP A 103 -21.17 -13.90 6.68
C ASP A 103 -21.79 -15.20 6.14
#